data_AF-A0A969QLR3-F1
#
_entry.id   AF-A0A969QLR3-F1
#
_cell.length_a   1.000
_cell.length_b   1.000
_cell.length_c   1.000
_cell.angle_alpha   90.00
_cell.angle_beta   90.00
_cell.angle_gamma   90.00
#
_symmetry.space_group_name_H-M   'P 1'
#
loop_
_entity.id
_entity.type
_entity.pdbx_description
1 polymer ?
#
loop_
_entity_poly.entity_id
_entity_poly.type
_entity_poly.pdbx_seq_one_letter_code
_entity_poly.pdbx_strand_id
1 'polypeptide(L)' 'MEEQRRETLLADKRWRIRDVRQGPDDLLYVITDERNGALLRIEP' A
#
# COMPACT_ATOMS: atom_id res chain seq x y z
N MET A 1 0.30 0.81 -26.91
CA MET A 1 0.66 1.04 -25.50
C MET A 1 -0.21 0.12 -24.68
N GLU A 2 0.37 -0.92 -24.11
CA GLU A 2 -0.32 -1.81 -23.19
C GLU A 2 -0.45 -1.05 -21.87
N GLU A 3 -1.67 -0.69 -21.48
CA GLU A 3 -1.92 -0.09 -20.18
C GLU A 3 -1.60 -1.17 -19.14
N GLN A 4 -0.50 -0.98 -18.39
CA GLN A 4 -0.13 -1.91 -17.33
C GLN A 4 -1.32 -2.13 -16.40
N ARG A 5 -1.62 -3.39 -16.11
CA ARG A 5 -2.78 -3.79 -15.30
C ARG A 5 -2.83 -2.97 -14.01
N ARG A 6 -3.98 -2.34 -13.77
CA ARG A 6 -4.28 -1.71 -12.49
C ARG A 6 -4.93 -2.74 -11.58
N GLU A 7 -4.41 -2.85 -10.37
CA GLU A 7 -5.00 -3.66 -9.30
C GLU A 7 -5.40 -2.77 -8.15
N THR A 8 -6.54 -3.09 -7.52
CA THR A 8 -6.99 -2.39 -6.31
C THR A 8 -6.60 -3.23 -5.11
N LEU A 9 -5.64 -2.74 -4.32
CA LEU A 9 -5.17 -3.40 -3.11
C LEU A 9 -5.92 -2.87 -1.87
N LEU A 10 -6.02 -3.71 -0.84
CA LEU A 10 -6.57 -3.36 0.48
C LEU A 10 -8.04 -2.90 0.50
N ALA A 11 -8.79 -3.10 -0.58
CA ALA A 11 -10.19 -2.66 -0.72
C ALA A 11 -11.09 -3.14 0.44
N ASP A 12 -10.89 -4.38 0.89
CA ASP A 12 -11.72 -4.99 1.93
C ASP A 12 -11.47 -4.45 3.33
N LYS A 13 -10.33 -3.78 3.57
CA LYS A 13 -9.90 -3.41 4.92
C LYS A 13 -10.37 -2.03 5.38
N ARG A 14 -10.96 -1.21 4.50
CA ARG A 14 -11.43 0.16 4.79
C ARG A 14 -10.43 1.05 5.55
N TRP A 15 -9.14 0.73 5.45
CA TRP A 15 -8.10 1.46 6.15
C TRP A 15 -7.86 2.82 5.51
N ARG A 16 -7.70 3.84 6.35
CA ARG A 16 -7.20 5.13 5.87
C ARG A 16 -5.70 5.03 5.67
N ILE A 17 -5.24 5.30 4.45
CA ILE A 17 -3.81 5.31 4.14
C ILE A 17 -3.25 6.71 4.42
N ARG A 18 -2.16 6.78 5.18
CA ARG A 18 -1.51 8.03 5.56
C ARG A 18 -0.37 8.41 4.64
N ASP A 19 0.51 7.46 4.34
CA ASP A 19 1.68 7.65 3.48
C ASP A 19 2.01 6.33 2.80
N VAL A 20 2.60 6.44 1.62
CA VAL A 20 3.08 5.32 0.80
C VAL A 20 4.47 5.66 0.30
N ARG A 21 5.45 4.78 0.54
CA ARG A 21 6.83 4.95 0.06
C ARG A 21 7.34 3.68 -0.58
N GLN A 22 8.09 3.84 -1.66
CA GLN A 22 8.90 2.75 -2.20
C GLN A 22 10.19 2.65 -1.39
N GLY A 23 10.52 1.44 -0.95
CA GLY A 23 11.78 1.13 -0.27
C GLY A 23 12.93 0.96 -1.27
N PRO A 24 14.18 0.95 -0.79
CA PRO A 24 15.36 0.66 -1.61
C PRO A 24 15.41 -0.80 -2.11
N ASP A 25 14.49 -1.64 -1.64
CA ASP A 25 14.27 -3.03 -2.03
C ASP A 25 13.17 -3.19 -3.09
N ASP A 26 12.74 -2.10 -3.72
CA ASP A 26 11.67 -2.01 -4.72
C ASP A 26 10.26 -2.40 -4.20
N LEU A 27 10.08 -2.58 -2.89
CA LEU A 27 8.78 -2.88 -2.27
C LEU A 27 8.03 -1.61 -1.85
N LEU A 28 6.70 -1.72 -1.71
CA LEU A 28 5.88 -0.62 -1.21
C LEU A 28 5.61 -0.76 0.28
N TYR A 29 5.85 0.34 1.00
CA TYR A 29 5.59 0.48 2.42
C TYR A 29 4.45 1.45 2.65
N VAL A 30 3.45 1.00 3.40
CA VAL A 30 2.21 1.74 3.61
C VAL A 30 1.97 1.92 5.11
N ILE A 31 1.76 3.15 5.55
CA ILE A 31 1.33 3.43 6.93
C ILE A 31 -0.16 3.77 6.97
N THR A 32 -0.87 3.20 7.95
CA THR A 32 -2.30 3.45 8.13
C THR A 32 -2.57 4.50 9.22
N ASP A 33 -3.61 5.32 8.99
CA ASP A 33 -4.11 6.34 9.92
C ASP A 33 -5.25 5.77 10.78
N GLU A 34 -4.94 4.74 11.57
CA GLU A 34 -5.89 4.08 12.46
C GLU A 34 -5.45 4.23 13.93
N ARG A 35 -6.37 4.04 14.89
CA ARG A 35 -6.04 4.11 16.32
C ARG A 35 -4.93 3.13 16.72
N ASN A 36 -4.88 1.98 16.07
CA ASN A 36 -3.78 1.03 16.13
C ASN A 36 -3.15 0.92 14.73
N GLY A 37 -2.53 2.01 14.29
CA GLY A 37 -1.91 2.11 12.97
C GLY A 37 -0.92 0.98 12.72
N ALA A 38 -0.79 0.59 11.46
CA ALA A 38 0.09 -0.48 11.01
C ALA A 38 1.05 0.03 9.94
N LEU A 39 2.26 -0.53 9.94
CA LEU A 39 3.18 -0.47 8.82
C LEU A 39 3.04 -1.78 8.04
N LEU A 40 2.62 -1.67 6.77
CA LEU A 40 2.45 -2.78 5.86
C LEU A 40 3.59 -2.78 4.84
N ARG A 41 4.05 -3.97 4.47
CA ARG A 41 4.92 -4.20 3.32
C ARG A 41 4.09 -4.92 2.26
N ILE A 42 4.05 -4.37 1.06
CA ILE A 42 3.34 -4.95 -0.08
C ILE A 42 4.37 -5.58 -1.01
N GLU A 43 4.15 -6.85 -1.31
CA GLU A 43 4.95 -7.64 -2.25
C GLU A 43 4.14 -7.82 -3.56
N PRO A 44 4.80 -7.92 -4.73
CA PRO A 44 4.14 -8.12 -6.02
C PRO A 44 3.34 -9.42 -6.13
#